data_AF-A0A7X1GYZ7-F1
#
_entry.id   AF-A0A7X1GYZ7-F1
#
_cell.length_a   1.000
_cell.length_b   1.000
_cell.length_c   1.000
_cell.angle_alpha   90.00
_cell.angle_beta   90.00
_cell.angle_gamma   90.00
#
_symmetry.space_group_name_H-M   'P 1'
#
loop_
_entity.id
_entity.type
_entity.pdbx_description
1 polymer ?
#
loop_
_entity_poly.entity_id
_entity_poly.type
_entity_poly.pdbx_seq_one_letter_code
_entity_poly.pdbx_strand_id
1 'polypeptide(L)'
;MAKWRCTICGYVHEGEEAPAQCPVCGADRRKFERLDGIDRSGKDSSSTPENGAPKTQPERWQCAVCGYIHTGAEPPDPCPVCGAESRQFTGLEGSPVSLPSTPPTSGGTAADDQRWRCTICGYIHVGPEPPEICPVCGADRSKFELLEDAAETTATEDEIPAPSVDDSAIEKPTARTYLDRYRPWIDLAIEYHAHPIAVHIPNGVLPITVAMVLLAALFDWPAIGQAGVYNMGFTFLSMPVVLFTGYLHWQYKFGGNMTDLFKWKIICGVIVTVLSGLLFLWGLADPSSAHDPGAVYLLLHIALLAVAGIAGWLGGKLVFRPGH
;
A
#
# COMPACT_ATOMS: atom_id res chain seq x y z
N MET A 1 37.41 12.32 8.36
CA MET A 1 37.00 11.51 7.17
C MET A 1 35.66 12.04 6.71
N ALA A 2 35.50 12.27 5.40
CA ALA A 2 34.23 12.71 4.85
C ALA A 2 33.19 11.59 4.96
N LYS A 3 31.94 11.96 5.21
CA LYS A 3 30.80 11.04 5.20
C LYS A 3 29.96 11.33 3.98
N TRP A 4 29.57 10.30 3.26
CA TRP A 4 28.78 10.39 2.04
C TRP A 4 27.49 9.60 2.20
N ARG A 5 26.34 10.24 1.99
CA ARG A 5 25.03 9.60 2.09
C ARG A 5 24.43 9.41 0.71
N CYS A 6 24.03 8.18 0.39
CA CYS A 6 23.27 7.89 -0.81
C CYS A 6 21.87 8.51 -0.71
N THR A 7 21.48 9.36 -1.66
CA THR A 7 20.17 10.03 -1.69
C THR A 7 19.02 9.11 -2.09
N ILE A 8 19.32 7.91 -2.62
CA ILE A 8 18.31 6.92 -3.01
C ILE A 8 17.89 6.04 -1.84
N CYS A 9 18.85 5.43 -1.13
CA CYS A 9 18.55 4.47 -0.05
C CYS A 9 19.03 4.90 1.34
N GLY A 10 19.75 6.01 1.46
CA GLY A 10 20.25 6.52 2.73
C GLY A 10 21.54 5.86 3.24
N TYR A 11 22.16 4.92 2.51
CA TYR A 11 23.44 4.31 2.89
C TYR A 11 24.54 5.35 3.10
N VAL A 12 25.27 5.26 4.23
CA VAL A 12 26.37 6.17 4.57
C VAL A 12 27.71 5.48 4.40
N HIS A 13 28.57 6.06 3.58
CA HIS A 13 29.95 5.63 3.35
C HIS A 13 30.93 6.58 4.04
N GLU A 14 31.93 6.04 4.74
CA GLU A 14 33.01 6.80 5.34
C GLU A 14 34.28 6.62 4.51
N GLY A 15 34.75 7.69 3.89
CA GLY A 15 35.87 7.66 2.95
C GLY A 15 36.13 9.05 2.37
N GLU A 16 37.32 9.28 1.81
CA GLU A 16 37.62 10.56 1.17
C GLU A 16 36.72 10.83 -0.04
N GLU A 17 36.32 9.77 -0.75
CA GLU A 17 35.40 9.84 -1.89
C GLU A 17 34.19 8.90 -1.72
N ALA A 18 33.07 9.25 -2.33
CA ALA A 18 31.91 8.37 -2.44
C ALA A 18 32.22 7.16 -3.36
N PRO A 19 31.68 5.96 -3.07
CA PRO A 19 31.92 4.77 -3.87
C PRO A 19 31.34 4.90 -5.28
N ALA A 20 31.91 4.17 -6.25
CA ALA A 20 31.47 4.20 -7.65
C ALA A 20 29.99 3.81 -7.82
N GLN A 21 29.54 2.83 -7.02
CA GLN A 21 28.15 2.40 -6.91
C GLN A 21 27.80 2.14 -5.44
N CYS A 22 26.55 2.42 -5.07
CA CYS A 22 26.05 2.13 -3.74
C CYS A 22 25.97 0.61 -3.52
N PRO A 23 26.61 0.04 -2.48
CA PRO A 23 26.57 -1.40 -2.23
C PRO A 23 25.20 -1.92 -1.80
N VAL A 24 24.27 -1.01 -1.42
CA VAL A 24 22.93 -1.38 -0.97
C VAL A 24 21.90 -1.34 -2.10
N CYS A 25 21.93 -0.31 -2.95
CA CYS A 25 20.89 -0.10 -3.98
C CYS A 25 21.42 -0.03 -5.42
N GLY A 26 22.74 -0.11 -5.63
CA GLY A 26 23.36 -0.03 -6.96
C GLY A 26 23.41 1.36 -7.59
N ALA A 27 22.91 2.41 -6.91
CA ALA A 27 22.92 3.77 -7.44
C ALA A 27 24.35 4.29 -7.70
N ASP A 28 24.56 4.95 -8.83
CA ASP A 28 25.84 5.56 -9.23
C ASP A 28 26.35 6.58 -8.19
N ARG A 29 27.68 6.79 -8.17
CA ARG A 29 28.39 7.79 -7.33
C ARG A 29 27.76 9.18 -7.30
N ARG A 30 27.13 9.61 -8.40
CA ARG A 30 26.43 10.91 -8.52
C ARG A 30 25.25 11.07 -7.56
N LYS A 31 24.74 9.97 -7.00
CA LYS A 31 23.64 9.96 -6.03
C LYS A 31 24.12 9.93 -4.58
N PHE A 32 25.38 10.32 -4.33
CA PHE A 32 25.91 10.50 -2.98
C PHE A 32 26.10 11.99 -2.66
N GLU A 33 25.58 12.43 -1.52
CA GLU A 33 25.77 13.76 -0.96
C GLU A 33 26.76 13.73 0.20
N ARG A 34 27.66 14.71 0.27
CA ARG A 34 28.63 14.82 1.36
C ARG A 34 27.96 15.44 2.58
N LEU A 35 28.13 14.80 3.73
CA LEU A 35 27.69 15.29 5.03
C LEU A 35 28.90 15.90 5.73
N ASP A 36 29.06 17.21 5.62
CA ASP A 36 30.08 17.95 6.37
C ASP A 36 29.58 18.20 7.80
N GLY A 37 30.36 17.72 8.78
CA GLY A 37 30.01 17.77 10.19
C GLY A 37 30.39 19.10 10.83
N ILE A 38 29.38 19.76 11.39
CA ILE A 38 29.44 20.89 12.32
C ILE A 38 30.29 20.51 13.54
N ASP A 39 31.37 21.25 13.78
CA ASP A 39 32.22 21.16 14.96
C ASP A 39 31.77 22.10 16.09
N ARG A 40 31.90 21.56 17.30
CA ARG A 40 31.33 22.02 18.58
C ARG A 40 32.18 23.14 19.18
N SER A 41 31.59 24.27 19.56
CA SER A 41 31.71 24.89 20.90
C SER A 41 31.06 26.26 20.91
N GLY A 42 30.23 26.53 21.93
CA GLY A 42 29.58 27.81 22.11
C GLY A 42 30.52 28.87 22.68
N LYS A 43 30.45 30.09 22.13
CA LYS A 43 30.51 31.35 22.90
C LYS A 43 30.05 32.51 22.04
N ASP A 44 29.28 33.39 22.66
CA ASP A 44 28.70 34.61 22.11
C ASP A 44 29.72 35.52 21.43
N SER A 45 29.38 36.06 20.26
CA SER A 45 29.59 37.47 19.95
C SER A 45 28.76 37.87 18.76
N SER A 46 27.87 38.80 19.03
CA SER A 46 27.09 39.59 18.10
C SER A 46 27.97 40.39 17.13
N SER A 47 27.67 40.29 15.84
CA SER A 47 27.59 41.45 14.94
C SER A 47 26.84 41.08 13.66
N THR A 48 25.56 41.45 13.63
CA THR A 48 24.75 41.76 12.43
C THR A 48 25.46 42.86 11.60
N PRO A 49 25.11 43.15 10.32
CA PRO A 49 23.86 42.87 9.60
C PRO A 49 24.09 42.31 8.17
N GLU A 50 23.12 41.83 7.38
CA GLU A 50 21.95 42.51 6.83
C GLU A 50 21.01 41.49 6.15
N ASN A 51 19.70 41.79 6.22
CA ASN A 51 18.64 41.53 5.22
C ASN A 51 18.45 40.10 4.68
N GLY A 52 17.45 39.40 5.24
CA GLY A 52 16.84 38.22 4.61
C GLY A 52 15.45 37.93 5.19
N ALA A 53 14.44 37.90 4.32
CA ALA A 53 13.00 37.71 4.56
C ALA A 53 12.63 36.53 5.49
N PRO A 54 11.43 36.53 6.11
CA PRO A 54 11.02 35.49 7.06
C PRO A 54 10.83 34.14 6.36
N LYS A 55 11.44 33.08 6.89
CA LYS A 55 11.24 31.69 6.46
C LYS A 55 9.87 31.23 6.95
N THR A 56 8.87 31.22 6.08
CA THR A 56 7.54 30.66 6.35
C THR A 56 7.62 29.14 6.47
N GLN A 57 7.13 28.60 7.59
CA GLN A 57 6.99 27.15 7.79
C GLN A 57 5.79 26.64 6.97
N PRO A 58 5.81 25.39 6.46
CA PRO A 58 4.70 24.85 5.68
C PRO A 58 3.48 24.58 6.59
N GLU A 59 2.35 25.23 6.30
CA GLU A 59 1.08 25.05 7.02
C GLU A 59 0.29 23.81 6.55
N ARG A 60 0.84 23.07 5.59
CA ARG A 60 0.21 21.89 4.99
C ARG A 60 1.25 20.79 4.83
N TRP A 61 0.84 19.57 5.13
CA TRP A 61 1.72 18.39 5.17
C TRP A 61 1.06 17.22 4.45
N GLN A 62 1.75 16.58 3.51
CA GLN A 62 1.27 15.40 2.81
C GLN A 62 2.02 14.14 3.26
N CYS A 63 1.29 13.12 3.72
CA CYS A 63 1.87 11.83 4.07
C CYS A 63 2.44 11.14 2.82
N ALA A 64 3.72 10.80 2.82
CA ALA A 64 4.40 10.09 1.73
C ALA A 64 3.96 8.63 1.58
N VAL A 65 3.31 8.04 2.59
CA VAL A 65 2.83 6.65 2.57
C VAL A 65 1.44 6.55 1.94
N CYS A 66 0.49 7.39 2.37
CA CYS A 66 -0.91 7.30 1.94
C CYS A 66 -1.46 8.53 1.21
N GLY A 67 -0.71 9.64 1.17
CA GLY A 67 -1.13 10.88 0.52
C GLY A 67 -2.06 11.76 1.36
N TYR A 68 -2.36 11.41 2.61
CA TYR A 68 -3.17 12.22 3.53
C TYR A 68 -2.60 13.63 3.68
N ILE A 69 -3.42 14.66 3.48
CA ILE A 69 -3.05 16.07 3.64
C ILE A 69 -3.57 16.55 4.99
N HIS A 70 -2.65 16.97 5.86
CA HIS A 70 -2.94 17.65 7.10
C HIS A 70 -2.70 19.16 6.93
N THR A 71 -3.59 19.97 7.49
CA THR A 71 -3.42 21.43 7.58
C THR A 71 -3.14 21.78 9.03
N GLY A 72 -1.99 22.38 9.29
CA GLY A 72 -1.48 22.66 10.62
C GLY A 72 0.00 23.03 10.58
N ALA A 73 0.50 23.66 11.64
CA ALA A 73 1.91 24.05 11.75
C ALA A 73 2.85 22.83 11.76
N GLU A 74 2.38 21.68 12.25
CA GLU A 74 3.15 20.45 12.37
C GLU A 74 2.35 19.24 11.82
N PRO A 75 3.02 18.23 11.23
CA PRO A 75 2.35 17.02 10.77
C PRO A 75 1.93 16.14 11.96
N PRO A 76 0.82 15.38 11.85
CA PRO A 76 0.37 14.52 12.93
C PRO A 76 1.30 13.30 13.10
N ASP A 77 1.42 12.82 14.34
CA ASP A 77 2.14 11.59 14.68
C ASP A 77 1.27 10.69 15.58
N PRO A 78 0.81 9.52 15.13
CA PRO A 78 0.98 8.96 13.78
C PRO A 78 -0.02 9.54 12.76
N CYS A 79 0.22 9.27 11.47
CA CYS A 79 -0.71 9.59 10.38
C CYS A 79 -2.08 8.93 10.64
N PRO A 80 -3.20 9.69 10.68
CA PRO A 80 -4.51 9.15 11.03
C PRO A 80 -5.09 8.19 9.97
N VAL A 81 -4.49 8.12 8.78
CA VAL A 81 -4.95 7.26 7.68
C VAL A 81 -4.16 5.96 7.57
N CYS A 82 -2.86 5.97 7.88
CA CYS A 82 -1.98 4.82 7.63
C CYS A 82 -0.98 4.50 8.75
N GLY A 83 -1.01 5.23 9.86
CA GLY A 83 -0.11 4.99 10.99
C GLY A 83 1.34 5.43 10.78
N ALA A 84 1.68 5.99 9.60
CA ALA A 84 3.01 6.48 9.29
C ALA A 84 3.47 7.57 10.27
N GLU A 85 4.72 7.51 10.71
CA GLU A 85 5.30 8.46 11.66
C GLU A 85 5.40 9.86 11.03
N SER A 86 5.42 10.91 11.85
CA SER A 86 5.51 12.33 11.41
C SER A 86 6.62 12.60 10.39
N ARG A 87 7.77 11.93 10.50
CA ARG A 87 8.90 12.02 9.55
C ARG A 87 8.54 11.59 8.11
N GLN A 88 7.42 10.91 7.93
CA GLN A 88 6.92 10.47 6.63
C GLN A 88 5.93 11.47 6.02
N PHE A 89 5.82 12.68 6.57
CA PHE A 89 5.09 13.79 5.96
C PHE A 89 6.03 14.76 5.23
N THR A 90 5.59 15.25 4.08
CA THR A 90 6.27 16.24 3.27
C THR A 90 5.49 17.56 3.34
N GLY A 91 6.15 18.65 3.74
CA GLY A 91 5.53 19.97 3.75
C GLY A 91 5.18 20.44 2.33
N LEU A 92 3.95 20.89 2.13
CA LEU A 92 3.51 21.57 0.92
C LEU A 92 3.64 23.08 1.17
N GLU A 93 4.60 23.72 0.51
CA GLU A 93 4.80 25.17 0.63
C GLU A 93 3.59 25.91 0.07
N GLY A 94 3.01 26.81 0.88
CA GLY A 94 2.05 27.78 0.39
C GLY A 94 2.78 28.77 -0.53
N SER A 95 2.51 28.71 -1.83
CA SER A 95 3.00 29.74 -2.74
C SER A 95 2.33 31.07 -2.37
N PRO A 96 3.07 32.16 -2.07
CA PRO A 96 2.47 33.45 -1.81
C PRO A 96 1.80 33.96 -3.09
N VAL A 97 0.48 34.15 -3.02
CA VAL A 97 -0.31 34.86 -4.03
C VAL A 97 0.28 36.25 -4.21
N SER A 98 1.15 36.38 -5.20
CA SER A 98 1.63 37.65 -5.71
C SER A 98 0.85 37.88 -7.00
N LEU A 99 -0.21 38.68 -6.91
CA LEU A 99 -0.92 39.21 -8.09
C LEU A 99 0.09 39.89 -9.03
N PRO A 100 0.29 39.43 -10.28
CA PRO A 100 0.96 40.21 -11.29
C PRO A 100 -0.12 41.06 -11.98
N SER A 101 -0.18 42.34 -11.60
CA SER A 101 -0.88 43.37 -12.36
C SER A 101 -0.11 43.70 -13.64
N THR A 102 -0.14 42.82 -14.65
CA THR A 102 -0.06 43.15 -16.10
C THR A 102 -0.10 41.86 -16.92
N PRO A 103 -0.82 41.83 -18.05
CA PRO A 103 -0.95 40.62 -18.86
C PRO A 103 0.29 40.43 -19.76
N PRO A 104 0.94 39.25 -19.75
CA PRO A 104 1.71 38.80 -20.89
C PRO A 104 0.85 37.89 -21.77
N THR A 105 0.88 38.23 -23.05
CA THR A 105 0.31 37.58 -24.20
C THR A 105 0.72 36.10 -24.31
N SER A 106 -0.30 35.23 -24.45
CA SER A 106 -0.32 33.92 -25.14
C SER A 106 0.74 32.85 -24.83
N GLY A 107 0.29 31.68 -24.34
CA GLY A 107 0.86 30.39 -24.75
C GLY A 107 1.07 29.31 -23.69
N GLY A 108 0.12 29.05 -22.80
CA GLY A 108 0.15 27.86 -21.93
C GLY A 108 -1.27 27.46 -21.54
N THR A 109 -1.77 26.36 -22.08
CA THR A 109 -3.13 25.87 -21.84
C THR A 109 -3.30 25.37 -20.41
N ALA A 110 -4.36 25.79 -19.74
CA ALA A 110 -4.85 25.31 -18.43
C ALA A 110 -5.23 23.81 -18.37
N ALA A 111 -4.76 23.02 -19.34
CA ALA A 111 -5.04 21.59 -19.45
C ALA A 111 -4.00 20.75 -18.69
N ASP A 112 -2.76 21.21 -18.48
CA ASP A 112 -1.68 20.35 -18.00
C ASP A 112 -1.61 20.15 -16.47
N ASP A 113 -2.48 20.83 -15.71
CA ASP A 113 -2.51 20.79 -14.23
C ASP A 113 -3.85 20.27 -13.68
N GLN A 114 -4.61 19.53 -14.50
CA GLN A 114 -5.88 18.94 -14.07
C GLN A 114 -5.64 17.78 -13.10
N ARG A 115 -6.46 17.72 -12.05
CA ARG A 115 -6.36 16.70 -11.01
C ARG A 115 -7.58 15.80 -11.07
N TRP A 116 -7.39 14.50 -11.25
CA TRP A 116 -8.48 13.53 -11.39
C TRP A 116 -8.50 12.57 -10.20
N ARG A 117 -9.64 12.46 -9.51
CA ARG A 117 -9.83 11.53 -8.40
C ARG A 117 -10.60 10.30 -8.83
N CYS A 118 -10.05 9.11 -8.57
CA CYS A 118 -10.79 7.86 -8.71
C CYS A 118 -11.86 7.73 -7.61
N THR A 119 -13.12 7.53 -7.98
CA THR A 119 -14.27 7.40 -7.06
C THR A 119 -14.30 6.08 -6.29
N ILE A 120 -13.51 5.08 -6.73
CA ILE A 120 -13.47 3.74 -6.12
C ILE A 120 -12.44 3.64 -5.00
N CYS A 121 -11.26 4.24 -5.18
CA CYS A 121 -10.14 4.10 -4.24
C CYS A 121 -9.48 5.41 -3.84
N GLY A 122 -9.97 6.55 -4.34
CA GLY A 122 -9.43 7.89 -4.02
C GLY A 122 -8.10 8.25 -4.67
N TYR A 123 -7.59 7.45 -5.62
CA TYR A 123 -6.34 7.75 -6.33
C TYR A 123 -6.43 9.09 -7.07
N ILE A 124 -5.44 9.98 -6.85
CA ILE A 124 -5.33 11.26 -7.54
C ILE A 124 -4.30 11.12 -8.67
N HIS A 125 -4.72 11.37 -9.90
CA HIS A 125 -3.86 11.56 -11.07
C HIS A 125 -3.72 13.05 -11.37
N VAL A 126 -2.54 13.49 -11.80
CA VAL A 126 -2.30 14.86 -12.27
C VAL A 126 -1.91 14.77 -13.73
N GLY A 127 -2.65 15.46 -14.58
CA GLY A 127 -2.47 15.44 -16.03
C GLY A 127 -3.76 15.84 -16.76
N PRO A 128 -3.66 16.10 -18.06
CA PRO A 128 -4.76 16.63 -18.87
C PRO A 128 -5.96 15.70 -19.00
N GLU A 129 -5.75 14.38 -18.86
CA GLU A 129 -6.80 13.38 -18.91
C GLU A 129 -6.57 12.31 -17.83
N PRO A 130 -7.63 11.70 -17.29
CA PRO A 130 -7.48 10.61 -16.34
C PRO A 130 -6.96 9.34 -17.05
N PRO A 131 -6.21 8.47 -16.36
CA PRO A 131 -5.68 7.26 -16.95
C PRO A 131 -6.82 6.31 -17.37
N GLU A 132 -6.60 5.53 -18.43
CA GLU A 132 -7.58 4.56 -18.94
C GLU A 132 -8.00 3.53 -17.89
N ILE A 133 -7.05 3.14 -17.02
CA ILE A 133 -7.27 2.23 -15.90
C ILE A 133 -6.60 2.81 -14.66
N CYS A 134 -7.34 2.88 -13.55
CA CYS A 134 -6.84 3.29 -12.26
C CYS A 134 -5.69 2.36 -11.82
N PRO A 135 -4.47 2.88 -11.58
CA PRO A 135 -3.32 2.06 -11.21
C PRO A 135 -3.46 1.44 -9.82
N VAL A 136 -4.35 1.98 -8.98
CA VAL A 136 -4.55 1.49 -7.61
C VAL A 136 -5.59 0.38 -7.54
N CYS A 137 -6.78 0.55 -8.14
CA CYS A 137 -7.87 -0.44 -7.99
C CYS A 137 -8.27 -1.15 -9.28
N GLY A 138 -7.70 -0.76 -10.43
CA GLY A 138 -8.06 -1.31 -11.73
C GLY A 138 -9.42 -0.85 -12.26
N ALA A 139 -10.04 0.17 -11.65
CA ALA A 139 -11.26 0.78 -12.17
C ALA A 139 -10.99 1.47 -13.51
N ASP A 140 -11.95 1.47 -14.42
CA ASP A 140 -11.84 2.12 -15.72
C ASP A 140 -11.89 3.66 -15.62
N ARG A 141 -11.52 4.34 -16.71
CA ARG A 141 -11.49 5.81 -16.83
C ARG A 141 -12.79 6.50 -16.42
N SER A 142 -13.95 5.84 -16.59
CA SER A 142 -15.25 6.43 -16.21
C SER A 142 -15.42 6.60 -14.70
N LYS A 143 -14.54 5.99 -13.91
CA LYS A 143 -14.51 6.10 -12.44
C LYS A 143 -13.59 7.21 -11.95
N PHE A 144 -13.19 8.14 -12.81
CA PHE A 144 -12.45 9.34 -12.44
C PHE A 144 -13.31 10.59 -12.55
N GLU A 145 -13.26 11.42 -11.52
CA GLU A 145 -13.91 12.73 -11.48
C GLU A 145 -12.83 13.82 -11.44
N LEU A 146 -13.04 14.90 -12.20
CA LEU A 146 -12.15 16.06 -12.21
C LEU A 146 -12.32 16.82 -10.89
N LEU A 147 -11.21 17.11 -10.23
CA LEU A 147 -11.14 18.04 -9.12
C LEU A 147 -10.84 19.42 -9.72
N GLU A 148 -11.87 20.26 -9.80
CA GLU A 148 -11.67 21.68 -10.07
C GLU A 148 -11.06 22.31 -8.82
N ASP A 149 -9.91 22.98 -8.98
CA ASP A 149 -9.41 23.88 -7.93
C ASP A 149 -10.29 25.14 -7.94
N ALA A 150 -11.52 25.00 -7.46
CA ALA A 150 -12.48 26.09 -7.35
C ALA A 150 -12.16 26.92 -6.10
N ALA A 151 -11.84 28.20 -6.35
CA ALA A 151 -11.86 29.26 -5.37
C ALA A 151 -13.10 29.17 -4.48
N GLU A 152 -12.84 29.05 -3.18
CA GLU A 152 -13.60 29.61 -2.06
C GLU A 152 -15.05 30.05 -2.38
N THR A 153 -16.01 29.14 -2.28
CA THR A 153 -17.32 29.51 -1.76
C THR A 153 -17.30 29.34 -0.26
N THR A 154 -17.01 30.46 0.41
CA THR A 154 -17.55 30.78 1.73
C THR A 154 -19.07 30.60 1.69
N ALA A 155 -19.56 29.48 2.21
CA ALA A 155 -20.92 29.37 2.73
C ALA A 155 -20.79 29.32 4.24
N THR A 156 -21.24 30.40 4.85
CA THR A 156 -21.38 30.69 6.27
C THR A 156 -21.85 29.49 7.09
N GLU A 157 -21.19 29.28 8.23
CA GLU A 157 -21.83 28.73 9.42
C GLU A 157 -23.13 29.50 9.67
N ASP A 158 -24.27 28.87 9.42
CA ASP A 158 -25.52 29.13 10.12
C ASP A 158 -26.38 27.87 10.07
N GLU A 159 -26.66 27.36 11.27
CA GLU A 159 -27.70 26.39 11.67
C GLU A 159 -28.14 25.31 10.65
N ILE A 160 -27.73 24.06 10.92
CA ILE A 160 -28.53 22.89 10.55
C ILE A 160 -29.53 22.66 11.69
N PRO A 161 -30.84 22.88 11.52
CA PRO A 161 -31.83 22.37 12.46
C PRO A 161 -31.75 20.85 12.41
N ALA A 162 -31.60 20.23 13.58
CA ALA A 162 -31.65 18.78 13.73
C ALA A 162 -32.85 18.21 12.96
N PRO A 163 -32.68 17.17 12.15
CA PRO A 163 -33.82 16.50 11.55
C PRO A 163 -34.64 15.88 12.68
N SER A 164 -35.86 16.39 12.88
CA SER A 164 -36.86 15.74 13.71
C SER A 164 -37.17 14.37 13.10
N VAL A 165 -36.63 13.32 13.73
CA VAL A 165 -36.94 11.95 13.35
C VAL A 165 -38.35 11.67 13.84
N ASP A 166 -39.28 11.58 12.89
CA ASP A 166 -40.61 11.01 13.10
C ASP A 166 -40.43 9.49 13.30
N ASP A 167 -40.65 9.03 14.53
CA ASP A 167 -40.59 7.63 14.99
C ASP A 167 -41.76 6.79 14.44
N SER A 168 -41.93 6.77 13.11
CA SER A 168 -42.99 5.97 12.50
C SER A 168 -42.65 5.40 11.12
N ALA A 169 -41.43 4.86 10.98
CA ALA A 169 -41.15 3.93 9.89
C ALA A 169 -40.47 2.67 10.44
N ILE A 170 -41.23 1.58 10.45
CA ILE A 170 -40.75 0.22 10.74
C ILE A 170 -39.73 -0.15 9.65
N GLU A 171 -38.46 0.16 9.87
CA GLU A 171 -37.36 -0.36 9.07
C GLU A 171 -37.23 -1.85 9.34
N LYS A 172 -37.39 -2.65 8.28
CA LYS A 172 -37.06 -4.08 8.29
C LYS A 172 -35.62 -4.24 8.78
N PRO A 173 -35.29 -5.27 9.58
CA PRO A 173 -33.94 -5.48 10.07
C PRO A 173 -33.04 -5.85 8.88
N THR A 174 -32.42 -4.84 8.28
CA THR A 174 -31.41 -5.03 7.24
C THR A 174 -30.12 -5.52 7.90
N ALA A 175 -29.29 -6.23 7.15
CA ALA A 175 -28.06 -6.93 7.59
C ALA A 175 -27.06 -6.14 8.49
N ARG A 176 -27.30 -4.84 8.74
CA ARG A 176 -26.57 -3.99 9.69
C ARG A 176 -26.54 -4.57 11.12
N THR A 177 -27.65 -5.15 11.59
CA THR A 177 -27.76 -5.54 13.02
C THR A 177 -26.87 -6.73 13.43
N TYR A 178 -26.48 -7.61 12.49
CA TYR A 178 -25.63 -8.77 12.81
C TYR A 178 -24.14 -8.41 12.89
N LEU A 179 -23.72 -7.43 12.08
CA LEU A 179 -22.33 -6.97 12.05
C LEU A 179 -21.97 -6.06 13.24
N ASP A 180 -22.95 -5.38 13.84
CA ASP A 180 -22.70 -4.50 15.00
C ASP A 180 -22.10 -5.26 16.20
N ARG A 181 -22.42 -6.55 16.37
CA ARG A 181 -21.80 -7.41 17.40
C ARG A 181 -20.32 -7.68 17.16
N TYR A 182 -19.91 -7.73 15.89
CA TYR A 182 -18.53 -8.04 15.48
C TYR A 182 -17.74 -6.80 15.08
N ARG A 183 -18.37 -5.63 15.09
CA ARG A 183 -17.78 -4.34 14.68
C ARG A 183 -16.44 -4.05 15.36
N PRO A 184 -16.26 -4.25 16.69
CA PRO A 184 -14.95 -4.03 17.32
C PRO A 184 -13.84 -4.92 16.75
N TRP A 185 -14.17 -6.17 16.40
CA TRP A 185 -13.21 -7.12 15.82
C TRP A 185 -12.92 -6.81 14.35
N ILE A 186 -13.92 -6.34 13.62
CA ILE A 186 -13.79 -5.92 12.22
C ILE A 186 -12.91 -4.66 12.14
N ASP A 187 -13.16 -3.68 13.00
CA ASP A 187 -12.39 -2.43 13.09
C ASP A 187 -10.93 -2.74 13.42
N LEU A 188 -10.68 -3.61 14.40
CA LEU A 188 -9.34 -4.08 14.75
C LEU A 188 -8.64 -4.77 13.57
N ALA A 189 -9.34 -5.65 12.84
CA ALA A 189 -8.76 -6.37 11.70
C ALA A 189 -8.36 -5.42 10.55
N ILE A 190 -9.09 -4.32 10.38
CA ILE A 190 -8.81 -3.30 9.37
C ILE A 190 -7.62 -2.43 9.80
N GLU A 191 -7.67 -1.93 11.04
CA GLU A 191 -6.65 -1.07 11.64
C GLU A 191 -5.27 -1.74 11.65
N TYR A 192 -5.20 -3.01 12.04
CA TYR A 192 -3.96 -3.77 12.10
C TYR A 192 -3.59 -4.46 10.78
N HIS A 193 -4.25 -4.13 9.67
CA HIS A 193 -3.94 -4.68 8.35
C HIS A 193 -3.90 -6.23 8.34
N ALA A 194 -4.92 -6.85 8.94
CA ALA A 194 -4.99 -8.31 9.11
C ALA A 194 -4.91 -9.07 7.78
N HIS A 195 -5.45 -8.51 6.68
CA HIS A 195 -5.35 -9.16 5.37
C HIS A 195 -3.91 -9.24 4.85
N PRO A 196 -3.15 -8.14 4.73
CA PRO A 196 -1.72 -8.20 4.46
C PRO A 196 -0.98 -9.20 5.35
N ILE A 197 -1.24 -9.24 6.66
CA ILE A 197 -0.57 -10.21 7.56
C ILE A 197 -0.94 -11.65 7.20
N ALA A 198 -2.23 -11.94 7.05
CA ALA A 198 -2.73 -13.28 6.77
C ALA A 198 -2.20 -13.84 5.44
N VAL A 199 -2.11 -13.03 4.37
CA VAL A 199 -1.62 -13.51 3.06
C VAL A 199 -0.15 -13.93 3.06
N HIS A 200 0.66 -13.49 4.03
CA HIS A 200 2.06 -13.94 4.12
C HIS A 200 2.16 -15.41 4.53
N ILE A 201 1.13 -15.97 5.18
CA ILE A 201 1.10 -17.39 5.55
C ILE A 201 1.14 -18.28 4.31
N PRO A 202 0.12 -18.26 3.41
CA PRO A 202 0.17 -19.10 2.21
C PRO A 202 1.32 -18.69 1.29
N ASN A 203 1.65 -17.40 1.17
CA ASN A 203 2.74 -16.94 0.30
C ASN A 203 4.13 -17.37 0.78
N GLY A 204 4.35 -17.54 2.08
CA GLY A 204 5.61 -18.03 2.64
C GLY A 204 5.66 -19.55 2.75
N VAL A 205 4.56 -20.19 3.16
CA VAL A 205 4.51 -21.63 3.44
C VAL A 205 4.39 -22.46 2.16
N LEU A 206 3.69 -21.99 1.11
CA LEU A 206 3.58 -22.73 -0.15
C LEU A 206 4.94 -22.95 -0.84
N PRO A 207 5.80 -21.94 -1.03
CA PRO A 207 7.14 -22.17 -1.59
C PRO A 207 7.95 -23.20 -0.81
N ILE A 208 7.90 -23.12 0.53
CA ILE A 208 8.57 -24.09 1.41
C ILE A 208 7.98 -25.50 1.21
N THR A 209 6.66 -25.60 1.13
CA THR A 209 5.95 -26.86 0.88
C THR A 209 6.38 -27.52 -0.42
N VAL A 210 6.39 -26.76 -1.51
CA VAL A 210 6.83 -27.26 -2.83
C VAL A 210 8.31 -27.65 -2.81
N ALA A 211 9.17 -26.84 -2.18
CA ALA A 211 10.58 -27.17 -2.03
C ALA A 211 10.78 -28.48 -1.25
N MET A 212 10.05 -28.68 -0.15
CA MET A 212 10.10 -29.92 0.62
C MET A 212 9.66 -31.13 -0.20
N VAL A 213 8.53 -31.05 -0.91
CA VAL A 213 8.05 -32.16 -1.77
C VAL A 213 9.05 -32.47 -2.90
N LEU A 214 9.66 -31.44 -3.51
CA LEU A 214 10.72 -31.63 -4.51
C LEU A 214 11.97 -32.30 -3.93
N LEU A 215 12.40 -31.88 -2.73
CA LEU A 215 13.54 -32.48 -2.05
C LEU A 215 13.26 -33.95 -1.67
N ALA A 216 12.04 -34.24 -1.22
CA ALA A 216 11.63 -35.63 -0.95
C ALA A 216 11.73 -36.48 -2.22
N ALA A 217 11.25 -35.96 -3.36
CA ALA A 217 11.33 -36.63 -4.66
C ALA A 217 12.77 -36.87 -5.14
N LEU A 218 13.69 -35.92 -4.90
CA LEU A 218 15.07 -35.97 -5.39
C LEU A 218 16.00 -36.82 -4.52
N PHE A 219 15.76 -36.86 -3.21
CA PHE A 219 16.66 -37.45 -2.24
C PHE A 219 16.09 -38.67 -1.51
N ASP A 220 14.87 -39.10 -1.84
CA ASP A 220 14.15 -40.19 -1.17
C ASP A 220 14.14 -39.97 0.36
N TRP A 221 13.71 -38.77 0.78
CA TRP A 221 13.69 -38.38 2.19
C TRP A 221 12.24 -38.26 2.72
N PRO A 222 11.68 -39.35 3.28
CA PRO A 222 10.31 -39.42 3.77
C PRO A 222 9.88 -38.30 4.72
N ALA A 223 10.77 -37.98 5.66
CA ALA A 223 10.47 -37.03 6.73
C ALA A 223 10.23 -35.61 6.18
N ILE A 224 10.98 -35.23 5.13
CA ILE A 224 10.81 -33.93 4.47
C ILE A 224 9.50 -33.90 3.67
N GLY A 225 9.18 -34.98 2.95
CA GLY A 225 7.91 -35.05 2.22
C GLY A 225 6.70 -34.97 3.14
N GLN A 226 6.77 -35.65 4.30
CA GLN A 226 5.74 -35.57 5.32
C GLN A 226 5.60 -34.16 5.91
N ALA A 227 6.72 -33.45 6.12
CA ALA A 227 6.69 -32.05 6.52
C ALA A 227 6.02 -31.17 5.45
N GLY A 228 6.22 -31.47 4.16
CA GLY A 228 5.50 -30.86 3.04
C GLY A 228 3.98 -31.05 3.16
N VAL A 229 3.51 -32.27 3.44
CA VAL A 229 2.07 -32.55 3.64
C VAL A 229 1.48 -31.73 4.79
N TYR A 230 2.19 -31.62 5.93
CA TYR A 230 1.72 -30.81 7.06
C TYR A 230 1.71 -29.31 6.76
N ASN A 231 2.71 -28.81 6.05
CA ASN A 231 2.74 -27.40 5.61
C ASN A 231 1.62 -27.10 4.59
N MET A 232 1.27 -28.07 3.74
CA MET A 232 0.10 -27.95 2.86
C MET A 232 -1.19 -27.82 3.68
N GLY A 233 -1.35 -28.64 4.73
CA GLY A 233 -2.47 -28.55 5.65
C GLY A 233 -2.55 -27.19 6.35
N PHE A 234 -1.42 -26.67 6.83
CA PHE A 234 -1.37 -25.33 7.43
C PHE A 234 -1.79 -24.23 6.44
N THR A 235 -1.34 -24.33 5.19
CA THR A 235 -1.78 -23.42 4.11
C THR A 235 -3.30 -23.49 3.94
N PHE A 236 -3.86 -24.69 3.74
CA PHE A 236 -5.29 -24.88 3.53
C PHE A 236 -6.13 -24.33 4.70
N LEU A 237 -5.74 -24.64 5.94
CA LEU A 237 -6.43 -24.19 7.15
C LEU A 237 -6.33 -22.67 7.38
N SER A 238 -5.32 -22.00 6.82
CA SER A 238 -5.19 -20.55 6.89
C SER A 238 -6.09 -19.80 5.88
N MET A 239 -6.47 -20.45 4.77
CA MET A 239 -7.22 -19.81 3.68
C MET A 239 -8.57 -19.17 4.11
N PRO A 240 -9.38 -19.77 5.01
CA PRO A 240 -10.60 -19.12 5.50
C PRO A 240 -10.34 -17.74 6.12
N VAL A 241 -9.27 -17.59 6.89
CA VAL A 241 -8.88 -16.31 7.51
C VAL A 241 -8.41 -15.33 6.43
N VAL A 242 -7.62 -15.79 5.47
CA VAL A 242 -7.13 -14.97 4.34
C VAL A 242 -8.28 -14.42 3.50
N LEU A 243 -9.24 -15.28 3.13
CA LEU A 243 -10.41 -14.92 2.32
C LEU A 243 -11.34 -13.97 3.09
N PHE A 244 -11.59 -14.25 4.37
CA PHE A 244 -12.44 -13.42 5.21
C PHE A 244 -11.85 -12.02 5.40
N THR A 245 -10.57 -11.93 5.80
CA THR A 245 -9.88 -10.64 5.96
C THR A 245 -9.78 -9.89 4.63
N GLY A 246 -9.60 -10.61 3.52
CA GLY A 246 -9.61 -10.03 2.17
C GLY A 246 -10.95 -9.43 1.78
N TYR A 247 -12.05 -10.13 2.11
CA TYR A 247 -13.41 -9.64 1.92
C TYR A 247 -13.68 -8.37 2.74
N LEU A 248 -13.30 -8.35 4.02
CA LEU A 248 -13.46 -7.18 4.89
C LEU A 248 -12.69 -5.97 4.35
N HIS A 249 -11.42 -6.18 3.98
CA HIS A 249 -10.59 -5.12 3.42
C HIS A 249 -11.17 -4.61 2.09
N TRP A 250 -11.68 -5.50 1.23
CA TRP A 250 -12.33 -5.11 -0.02
C TRP A 250 -13.58 -4.26 0.20
N GLN A 251 -14.47 -4.67 1.11
CA GLN A 251 -15.66 -3.91 1.48
C GLN A 251 -15.31 -2.54 2.07
N TYR A 252 -14.38 -2.50 3.01
CA TYR A 252 -14.02 -1.27 3.72
C TYR A 252 -13.29 -0.26 2.83
N LYS A 253 -12.24 -0.70 2.12
CA LYS A 253 -11.37 0.22 1.37
C LYS A 253 -11.91 0.59 -0.02
N PHE A 254 -12.66 -0.31 -0.66
CA PHE A 254 -13.11 -0.14 -2.04
C PHE A 254 -14.63 -0.09 -2.18
N GLY A 255 -15.36 0.01 -1.07
CA GLY A 255 -16.82 0.13 -1.04
C GLY A 255 -17.55 -1.06 -1.67
N GLY A 256 -16.91 -2.23 -1.74
CA GLY A 256 -17.48 -3.41 -2.40
C GLY A 256 -17.59 -3.31 -3.92
N ASN A 257 -16.83 -2.42 -4.56
CA ASN A 257 -16.82 -2.32 -6.02
C ASN A 257 -16.00 -3.45 -6.65
N MET A 258 -16.60 -4.14 -7.62
CA MET A 258 -15.97 -5.26 -8.33
C MET A 258 -15.25 -4.78 -9.61
N THR A 259 -13.92 -4.74 -9.56
CA THR A 259 -13.05 -4.51 -10.73
C THR A 259 -12.47 -5.84 -11.21
N ASP A 260 -11.87 -5.85 -12.42
CA ASP A 260 -11.26 -7.07 -12.97
C ASP A 260 -10.07 -7.57 -12.13
N LEU A 261 -9.35 -6.64 -11.49
CA LEU A 261 -8.30 -6.98 -10.54
C LEU A 261 -8.85 -7.78 -9.35
N PHE A 262 -9.98 -7.34 -8.76
CA PHE A 262 -10.59 -8.06 -7.64
C PHE A 262 -11.16 -9.41 -8.06
N LYS A 263 -11.79 -9.50 -9.25
CA LYS A 263 -12.26 -10.78 -9.81
C LYS A 263 -11.12 -11.81 -9.88
N TRP A 264 -9.98 -11.42 -10.46
CA TRP A 264 -8.83 -12.31 -10.59
C TRP A 264 -8.24 -12.73 -9.24
N LYS A 265 -8.20 -11.83 -8.25
CA LYS A 265 -7.70 -12.18 -6.89
C LYS A 265 -8.62 -13.17 -6.18
N ILE A 266 -9.93 -13.01 -6.31
CA ILE A 266 -10.91 -13.95 -5.74
C ILE A 266 -10.78 -15.32 -6.43
N ILE A 267 -10.69 -15.34 -7.76
CA ILE A 267 -10.52 -16.60 -8.53
C ILE A 267 -9.25 -17.33 -8.08
N CYS A 268 -8.11 -16.63 -7.98
CA CYS A 268 -6.87 -17.24 -7.52
C CYS A 268 -6.98 -17.75 -6.08
N GLY A 269 -7.61 -16.98 -5.18
CA GLY A 269 -7.84 -17.40 -3.80
C GLY A 269 -8.69 -18.67 -3.68
N VAL A 270 -9.74 -18.79 -4.50
CA VAL A 270 -10.58 -20.00 -4.56
C VAL A 270 -9.78 -21.19 -5.09
N ILE A 271 -9.04 -21.02 -6.19
CA ILE A 271 -8.20 -22.09 -6.75
C ILE A 271 -7.16 -22.55 -5.72
N VAL A 272 -6.47 -21.63 -5.04
CA VAL A 272 -5.49 -21.98 -4.00
C VAL A 272 -6.14 -22.76 -2.87
N THR A 273 -7.34 -22.36 -2.43
CA THR A 273 -8.08 -23.06 -1.38
C THR A 273 -8.46 -24.49 -1.79
N VAL A 274 -9.06 -24.64 -2.97
CA VAL A 274 -9.52 -25.94 -3.46
C VAL A 274 -8.34 -26.87 -3.71
N LEU A 275 -7.30 -26.38 -4.38
CA LEU A 275 -6.15 -27.19 -4.76
C LEU A 275 -5.26 -27.54 -3.55
N SER A 276 -5.06 -26.62 -2.60
CA SER A 276 -4.35 -26.95 -1.35
C SER A 276 -5.12 -27.96 -0.51
N GLY A 277 -6.45 -27.85 -0.44
CA GLY A 277 -7.29 -28.84 0.24
C GLY A 277 -7.22 -30.21 -0.44
N LEU A 278 -7.28 -30.27 -1.77
CA LEU A 278 -7.15 -31.51 -2.53
C LEU A 278 -5.79 -32.18 -2.29
N LEU A 279 -4.69 -31.41 -2.37
CA LEU A 279 -3.34 -31.94 -2.16
C LEU A 279 -3.10 -32.36 -0.72
N PHE A 280 -3.64 -31.63 0.25
CA PHE A 280 -3.57 -32.00 1.66
C PHE A 280 -4.31 -33.31 1.93
N LEU A 281 -5.55 -33.43 1.44
CA LEU A 281 -6.35 -34.65 1.60
C LEU A 281 -5.74 -35.83 0.86
N TRP A 282 -5.14 -35.61 -0.31
CA TRP A 282 -4.38 -36.65 -1.03
C TRP A 282 -3.21 -37.13 -0.17
N GLY A 283 -2.35 -36.22 0.33
CA GLY A 283 -1.20 -36.60 1.14
C GLY A 283 -1.56 -37.29 2.47
N LEU A 284 -2.75 -37.04 3.01
CA LEU A 284 -3.28 -37.78 4.17
C LEU A 284 -3.84 -39.16 3.78
N ALA A 285 -4.52 -39.28 2.64
CA ALA A 285 -5.12 -40.52 2.19
C ALA A 285 -4.09 -41.52 1.66
N ASP A 286 -3.03 -41.02 1.05
CA ASP A 286 -1.93 -41.81 0.49
C ASP A 286 -0.58 -41.27 1.00
N PRO A 287 -0.11 -41.74 2.17
CA PRO A 287 1.19 -41.32 2.70
C PRO A 287 2.36 -41.64 1.77
N SER A 288 2.20 -42.58 0.82
CA SER A 288 3.26 -42.89 -0.14
C SER A 288 3.59 -41.71 -1.06
N SER A 289 2.65 -40.80 -1.29
CA SER A 289 2.88 -39.57 -2.07
C SER A 289 3.86 -38.61 -1.38
N ALA A 290 4.14 -38.77 -0.08
CA ALA A 290 5.19 -38.04 0.62
C ALA A 290 6.59 -38.60 0.32
N HIS A 291 6.68 -39.87 -0.07
CA HIS A 291 7.94 -40.55 -0.36
C HIS A 291 8.27 -40.50 -1.85
N ASP A 292 7.33 -40.95 -2.68
CA ASP A 292 7.41 -40.95 -4.14
C ASP A 292 6.27 -40.11 -4.71
N PRO A 293 6.42 -38.76 -4.71
CA PRO A 293 5.41 -37.88 -5.27
C PRO A 293 5.36 -38.10 -6.79
N GLY A 294 4.40 -38.92 -7.24
CA GLY A 294 4.17 -39.13 -8.66
C GLY A 294 3.99 -37.82 -9.43
N ALA A 295 4.28 -37.85 -10.74
CA ALA A 295 4.35 -36.64 -11.58
C ALA A 295 3.11 -35.74 -11.48
N VAL A 296 1.91 -36.31 -11.35
CA VAL A 296 0.65 -35.55 -11.20
C VAL A 296 0.63 -34.77 -9.89
N TYR A 297 0.98 -35.40 -8.76
CA TYR A 297 1.02 -34.76 -7.46
C TYR A 297 2.01 -33.59 -7.45
N LEU A 298 3.18 -33.79 -8.05
CA LEU A 298 4.21 -32.76 -8.16
C LEU A 298 3.79 -31.59 -9.08
N LEU A 299 3.20 -31.89 -10.24
CA LEU A 299 2.71 -30.86 -11.16
C LEU A 299 1.62 -29.99 -10.53
N LEU A 300 0.73 -30.59 -9.74
CA LEU A 300 -0.31 -29.87 -9.00
C LEU A 300 0.30 -28.94 -7.93
N HIS A 301 1.38 -29.36 -7.25
CA HIS A 301 2.11 -28.49 -6.31
C HIS A 301 2.73 -27.28 -7.02
N ILE A 302 3.35 -27.50 -8.18
CA ILE A 302 3.95 -26.42 -8.99
C ILE A 302 2.86 -25.47 -9.51
N ALA A 303 1.74 -26.01 -10.01
CA ALA A 303 0.60 -25.22 -10.47
C ALA A 303 0.01 -24.37 -9.32
N LEU A 304 -0.15 -24.96 -8.13
CA LEU A 304 -0.60 -24.25 -6.93
C LEU A 304 0.32 -23.08 -6.58
N LEU A 305 1.64 -23.31 -6.59
CA LEU A 305 2.63 -22.27 -6.35
C LEU A 305 2.56 -21.14 -7.39
N ALA A 306 2.37 -21.48 -8.66
CA ALA A 306 2.21 -20.48 -9.73
C ALA A 306 0.96 -19.61 -9.51
N VAL A 307 -0.19 -20.22 -9.17
CA VAL A 307 -1.43 -19.47 -8.89
C VAL A 307 -1.28 -18.59 -7.65
N ALA A 308 -0.66 -19.09 -6.58
CA ALA A 308 -0.37 -18.29 -5.39
C ALA A 308 0.58 -17.12 -5.70
N GLY A 309 1.60 -17.34 -6.52
CA GLY A 309 2.50 -16.29 -7.01
C GLY A 309 1.78 -15.21 -7.81
N ILE A 310 0.85 -15.59 -8.70
CA ILE A 310 0.00 -14.66 -9.45
C ILE A 310 -0.89 -13.85 -8.49
N ALA A 311 -1.52 -14.51 -7.51
CA ALA A 311 -2.32 -13.83 -6.49
C ALA A 311 -1.48 -12.81 -5.69
N GLY A 312 -0.25 -13.19 -5.31
CA GLY A 312 0.71 -12.33 -4.62
C GLY A 312 1.15 -11.13 -5.48
N TRP A 313 1.40 -11.35 -6.77
CA TRP A 313 1.75 -10.27 -7.71
C TRP A 313 0.59 -9.28 -7.95
N LEU A 314 -0.63 -9.79 -8.14
CA LEU A 314 -1.86 -8.96 -8.15
C LEU A 314 -2.09 -8.27 -6.80
N GLY A 315 -1.62 -8.90 -5.71
CA GLY A 315 -1.41 -8.33 -4.37
C GLY A 315 -0.55 -7.08 -4.40
N GLY A 316 0.71 -7.26 -4.78
CA GLY A 316 1.73 -6.22 -4.83
C GLY A 316 1.34 -5.05 -5.71
N LYS A 317 0.65 -5.27 -6.84
CA LYS A 317 0.14 -4.17 -7.68
C LYS A 317 -0.83 -3.22 -6.97
N LEU A 318 -1.60 -3.69 -5.99
CA LEU A 318 -2.46 -2.81 -5.18
C LEU A 318 -1.67 -1.94 -4.20
N VAL A 319 -0.45 -2.35 -3.84
CA VAL A 319 0.34 -1.74 -2.78
C VAL A 319 1.46 -0.87 -3.35
N PHE A 320 2.12 -1.34 -4.40
CA PHE A 320 3.28 -0.71 -5.02
C PHE A 320 2.94 -0.31 -6.46
N ARG A 321 2.96 0.99 -6.74
CA ARG A 321 2.80 1.51 -8.10
C ARG A 321 4.01 1.12 -8.96
N PRO A 322 3.84 0.82 -10.26
CA PRO A 322 4.89 1.10 -11.23
C PRO A 322 5.04 2.63 -11.26
N GLY A 323 6.16 3.13 -10.78
CA GLY A 323 6.52 4.53 -10.98
C GLY A 323 6.72 4.77 -12.47
N HIS A 324 5.80 5.51 -13.08
CA HIS A 324 6.01 6.27 -14.30
C HIS A 324 5.62 7.70 -14.01
#